data_AF-A0AA92UYT9-F1
#
_entry.id   AF-A0AA92UYT9-F1
#
_cell.length_a   1.000
_cell.length_b   1.000
_cell.length_c   1.000
_cell.angle_alpha   90.00
_cell.angle_beta   90.00
_cell.angle_gamma   90.00
#
_symmetry.space_group_name_H-M   'P 1'
#
loop_
_entity.id
_entity.type
_entity.pdbx_description
1 polymer ?
#
loop_
_entity_poly.entity_id
_entity_poly.type
_entity_poly.pdbx_seq_one_letter_code
_entity_poly.pdbx_strand_id
1 'polypeptide(L)'
;MGEETLLIVGNGFDLSMGFKTSYGDFMKSSYFPHEETSSLCSYLHNQYEENMGWIDIENELSKYSQLLSRFELTPKTGKIELGAESFREEYEELKTSLKFYLQEETKRAFGPSPENPAKRVIDQLPAGSKIISFNYTSIIERLTWDKFKDSKGNLLHIHGSLAPSDDIVFGVEDSAKLSKEHVFLYKAHSRHLKVQEFSDWLNSAERIIFYGYSLGDTDHQYFEKFFRKLCSDDRTYTELVFYYYDQSSYDNLIWQLQMLTNHKLTQLQILNKIEFINCSM
;
A
#
# COMPACT_ATOMS: atom_id res chain seq x y z
N MET A 1 6.10 -31.23 7.05
CA MET A 1 5.14 -30.18 6.64
C MET A 1 5.99 -29.02 6.15
N GLY A 2 5.71 -28.48 4.97
CA GLY A 2 6.55 -27.42 4.39
C GLY A 2 6.38 -26.12 5.16
N GLU A 3 7.44 -25.31 5.20
CA GLU A 3 7.46 -23.98 5.80
C GLU A 3 6.37 -23.09 5.17
N GLU A 4 5.45 -22.55 5.97
CA GLU A 4 4.39 -21.65 5.48
C GLU A 4 5.02 -20.32 5.04
N THR A 5 5.28 -20.19 3.73
CA THR A 5 5.85 -18.98 3.14
C THR A 5 4.76 -18.01 2.71
N LEU A 6 4.89 -16.76 3.16
CA LEU A 6 4.08 -15.62 2.76
C LEU A 6 4.92 -14.62 1.96
N LEU A 7 4.45 -14.24 0.78
CA LEU A 7 5.00 -13.12 0.02
C LEU A 7 4.09 -11.89 0.20
N ILE A 8 4.67 -10.77 0.58
CA ILE A 8 4.01 -9.46 0.67
C ILE A 8 4.57 -8.58 -0.44
N VAL A 9 3.69 -8.11 -1.34
CA VAL A 9 4.05 -7.23 -2.44
C VAL A 9 3.39 -5.86 -2.30
N GLY A 10 4.16 -4.82 -2.64
CA GLY A 10 3.69 -3.43 -2.73
C GLY A 10 3.99 -2.83 -4.10
N ASN A 11 3.81 -1.52 -4.23
CA ASN A 11 3.83 -0.84 -5.53
C ASN A 11 5.16 -1.01 -6.29
N GLY A 12 6.28 -1.18 -5.56
CA GLY A 12 7.57 -1.49 -6.14
C GLY A 12 7.59 -2.79 -6.98
N PHE A 13 6.67 -3.71 -6.76
CA PHE A 13 6.48 -4.89 -7.61
C PHE A 13 6.08 -4.51 -9.03
N ASP A 14 5.01 -3.72 -9.18
CA ASP A 14 4.51 -3.23 -10.47
C ASP A 14 5.55 -2.34 -11.16
N LEU A 15 6.19 -1.44 -10.40
CA LEU A 15 7.28 -0.59 -10.89
C LEU A 15 8.45 -1.42 -11.42
N SER A 16 8.82 -2.50 -10.74
CA SER A 16 9.90 -3.40 -11.20
C SER A 16 9.53 -4.14 -12.48
N MET A 17 8.24 -4.28 -12.79
CA MET A 17 7.72 -4.81 -14.06
C MET A 17 7.61 -3.71 -15.14
N GLY A 18 7.99 -2.48 -14.81
CA GLY A 18 8.02 -1.32 -15.69
C GLY A 18 6.68 -0.63 -15.86
N PHE A 19 5.67 -0.93 -15.03
CA PHE A 19 4.40 -0.19 -15.02
C PHE A 19 4.51 1.09 -14.23
N LYS A 20 3.84 2.14 -14.68
CA LYS A 20 3.82 3.45 -14.02
C LYS A 20 2.65 3.52 -13.04
N THR A 21 2.76 2.83 -11.91
CA THR A 21 1.64 2.69 -10.95
C THR A 21 1.82 3.55 -9.70
N SER A 22 2.86 4.39 -9.65
CA SER A 22 3.04 5.30 -8.52
C SER A 22 2.01 6.44 -8.53
N TYR A 23 1.72 7.00 -7.35
CA TYR A 23 0.92 8.21 -7.28
C TYR A 23 1.55 9.37 -8.06
N GLY A 24 2.89 9.48 -8.07
CA GLY A 24 3.57 10.49 -8.88
C GLY A 24 3.34 10.34 -10.37
N ASP A 25 3.26 9.11 -10.89
CA ASP A 25 2.91 8.87 -12.30
C ASP A 25 1.43 9.18 -12.59
N PHE A 26 0.53 8.86 -11.64
CA PHE A 26 -0.88 9.22 -11.72
C PHE A 26 -1.07 10.74 -11.79
N MET A 27 -0.41 11.51 -10.90
CA MET A 27 -0.47 12.99 -10.89
C MET A 27 -0.03 13.61 -12.22
N LYS A 28 0.98 13.00 -12.90
CA LYS A 28 1.47 13.45 -14.22
C LYS A 28 0.57 13.03 -15.38
N SER A 29 -0.36 12.11 -15.15
CA SER A 29 -1.16 11.51 -16.21
C SER A 29 -2.31 12.43 -16.63
N SER A 30 -2.82 12.26 -17.84
CA SER A 30 -4.04 12.95 -18.31
C SER A 30 -5.33 12.48 -17.60
N TYR A 31 -5.24 11.50 -16.70
CA TYR A 31 -6.37 10.97 -15.95
C TYR A 31 -6.56 11.71 -14.62
N PHE A 32 -5.53 12.40 -14.11
CA PHE A 32 -5.68 13.19 -12.90
C PHE A 32 -6.74 14.28 -13.12
N PRO A 33 -7.75 14.43 -12.23
CA PRO A 33 -8.82 15.41 -12.44
C PRO A 33 -8.28 16.83 -12.54
N HIS A 34 -8.94 17.66 -13.34
CA HIS A 34 -8.51 19.04 -13.56
C HIS A 34 -8.57 19.86 -12.27
N GLU A 35 -7.46 20.53 -11.95
CA GLU A 35 -7.31 21.34 -10.73
C GLU A 35 -8.23 22.57 -10.70
N GLU A 36 -8.64 23.08 -11.87
CA GLU A 36 -9.55 24.22 -11.98
C GLU A 36 -10.97 23.88 -11.50
N THR A 37 -11.32 22.60 -11.46
CA THR A 37 -12.68 22.13 -11.10
C THR A 37 -12.74 21.44 -9.75
N SER A 38 -11.60 21.17 -9.10
CA SER A 38 -11.54 20.46 -7.82
C SER A 38 -10.56 21.12 -6.85
N SER A 39 -11.07 21.55 -5.70
CA SER A 39 -10.28 22.17 -4.63
C SER A 39 -9.28 21.17 -4.04
N LEU A 40 -9.69 19.91 -3.86
CA LEU A 40 -8.82 18.81 -3.48
C LEU A 40 -7.70 18.60 -4.51
N CYS A 41 -8.02 18.52 -5.80
CA CYS A 41 -7.00 18.25 -6.82
C CYS A 41 -6.01 19.41 -6.95
N SER A 42 -6.47 20.65 -6.84
CA SER A 42 -5.59 21.82 -6.76
C SER A 42 -4.67 21.76 -5.53
N TYR A 43 -5.18 21.37 -4.36
CA TYR A 43 -4.35 21.15 -3.17
C TYR A 43 -3.28 20.08 -3.41
N LEU A 44 -3.67 18.92 -3.94
CA LEU A 44 -2.75 17.81 -4.21
C LEU A 44 -1.68 18.19 -5.23
N HIS A 45 -2.04 18.93 -6.28
CA HIS A 45 -1.06 19.39 -7.28
C HIS A 45 -0.03 20.35 -6.66
N ASN A 46 -0.47 21.29 -5.82
CA ASN A 46 0.45 22.17 -5.11
C ASN A 46 1.44 21.37 -4.24
N GLN A 47 0.96 20.39 -3.47
CA GLN A 47 1.83 19.54 -2.64
C GLN A 47 2.79 18.70 -3.49
N TYR A 48 2.32 18.22 -4.65
CA TYR A 48 3.12 17.48 -5.61
C TYR A 48 4.29 18.30 -6.17
N GLU A 49 4.02 19.54 -6.60
CA GLU A 49 5.04 20.46 -7.12
C GLU A 49 6.01 20.92 -6.02
N GLU A 50 5.51 21.27 -4.83
CA GLU A 50 6.33 21.67 -3.68
C GLU A 50 7.32 20.58 -3.25
N ASN A 51 6.95 19.32 -3.42
CA ASN A 51 7.75 18.17 -3.02
C ASN A 51 8.48 17.49 -4.19
N MET A 52 8.84 18.28 -5.21
CA MET A 52 9.67 17.87 -6.36
C MET A 52 9.10 16.65 -7.11
N GLY A 53 7.77 16.56 -7.20
CA GLY A 53 7.07 15.51 -7.92
C GLY A 53 6.92 14.19 -7.16
N TRP A 54 7.04 14.21 -5.82
CA TRP A 54 6.69 13.10 -4.94
C TRP A 54 5.45 13.45 -4.10
N ILE A 55 4.53 12.50 -3.94
CA ILE A 55 3.33 12.69 -3.11
C ILE A 55 2.88 11.38 -2.47
N ASP A 56 2.38 11.48 -1.24
CA ASP A 56 1.59 10.46 -0.57
C ASP A 56 0.15 10.96 -0.47
N ILE A 57 -0.67 10.61 -1.47
CA ILE A 57 -2.03 11.14 -1.59
C ILE A 57 -2.87 10.79 -0.36
N GLU A 58 -2.69 9.60 0.23
CA GLU A 58 -3.46 9.18 1.40
C GLU A 58 -3.14 10.07 2.62
N ASN A 59 -1.87 10.36 2.88
CA ASN A 59 -1.49 11.29 3.93
C ASN A 59 -1.99 12.73 3.64
N GLU A 60 -1.94 13.15 2.38
CA GLU A 60 -2.43 14.47 1.96
C GLU A 60 -3.95 14.61 2.11
N LEU A 61 -4.74 13.55 1.91
CA LEU A 61 -6.19 13.55 2.20
C LEU A 61 -6.48 13.83 3.68
N SER A 62 -5.68 13.26 4.59
CA SER A 62 -5.79 13.51 6.03
C SER A 62 -5.51 14.98 6.38
N LYS A 63 -4.44 15.55 5.80
CA LYS A 63 -4.08 16.97 5.98
C LYS A 63 -5.14 17.90 5.41
N TYR A 64 -5.63 17.61 4.21
CA TYR A 64 -6.69 18.39 3.57
C TYR A 64 -7.97 18.41 4.39
N SER A 65 -8.39 17.24 4.90
CA SER A 65 -9.51 17.14 5.85
C SER A 65 -9.31 18.07 7.05
N GLN A 66 -8.13 18.06 7.68
CA GLN A 66 -7.84 18.92 8.84
C GLN A 66 -7.82 20.42 8.49
N LEU A 67 -7.39 20.78 7.28
CA LEU A 67 -7.42 22.16 6.80
C LEU A 67 -8.86 22.66 6.69
N LEU A 68 -9.74 21.88 6.06
CA LEU A 68 -11.17 22.20 5.95
C LEU A 68 -11.79 22.46 7.34
N SER A 69 -11.54 21.57 8.31
CA SER A 69 -12.04 21.72 9.69
C SER A 69 -11.56 23.01 10.38
N ARG A 70 -10.35 23.50 10.04
CA ARG A 70 -9.79 24.72 10.64
C ARG A 70 -10.39 25.99 10.04
N PHE A 71 -10.61 26.02 8.72
CA PHE A 71 -11.24 27.16 8.05
C PHE A 71 -12.75 27.28 8.37
N GLU A 72 -13.40 26.16 8.69
CA GLU A 72 -14.79 26.10 9.18
C GLU A 72 -15.01 26.77 10.56
N LEU A 73 -13.96 27.04 11.34
CA LEU A 73 -14.07 27.75 12.63
C LEU A 73 -14.23 29.28 12.49
N THR A 74 -14.46 29.80 11.28
CA THR A 74 -14.87 31.20 11.05
C THR A 74 -16.38 31.27 10.76
N PRO A 75 -17.23 31.49 11.79
CA PRO A 75 -18.67 31.37 11.66
C PRO A 75 -19.26 32.60 10.96
N LYS A 76 -19.32 32.57 9.62
CA LYS A 76 -20.29 33.36 8.85
C LYS A 76 -20.74 32.57 7.63
N THR A 77 -22.05 32.29 7.57
CA THR A 77 -22.82 31.63 6.50
C THR A 77 -22.86 30.11 6.57
N GLY A 78 -24.07 29.53 6.43
CA GLY A 78 -24.36 28.09 6.49
C GLY A 78 -23.76 27.29 5.33
N LYS A 79 -22.43 27.34 5.18
CA LYS A 79 -21.60 26.68 4.16
C LYS A 79 -21.11 25.28 4.56
N ILE A 80 -21.41 24.84 5.79
CA ILE A 80 -20.83 23.62 6.39
C ILE A 80 -21.20 22.36 5.60
N GLU A 81 -22.46 22.23 5.17
CA GLU A 81 -22.89 21.08 4.36
C GLU A 81 -22.29 21.10 2.93
N LEU A 82 -22.19 22.29 2.31
CA LEU A 82 -21.62 22.43 0.96
C LEU A 82 -20.13 22.05 0.87
N GLY A 83 -19.33 22.31 1.90
CA GLY A 83 -17.89 21.99 1.89
C GLY A 83 -17.59 20.49 2.02
N ALA A 84 -18.28 19.81 2.93
CA ALA A 84 -18.10 18.38 3.15
C ALA A 84 -18.69 17.50 2.04
N GLU A 85 -19.84 17.88 1.48
CA GLU A 85 -20.42 17.20 0.31
C GLU A 85 -19.51 17.37 -0.92
N SER A 86 -19.02 18.59 -1.16
CA SER A 86 -18.05 18.86 -2.24
C SER A 86 -16.77 18.04 -2.09
N PHE A 87 -16.21 17.90 -0.87
CA PHE A 87 -15.00 17.11 -0.68
C PHE A 87 -15.23 15.62 -0.92
N ARG A 88 -16.39 15.08 -0.51
CA ARG A 88 -16.74 13.67 -0.78
C ARG A 88 -16.85 13.42 -2.29
N GLU A 89 -17.49 14.31 -3.03
CA GLU A 89 -17.62 14.20 -4.49
C GLU A 89 -16.26 14.26 -5.18
N GLU A 90 -15.41 15.23 -4.81
CA GLU A 90 -14.05 15.37 -5.33
C GLU A 90 -13.17 14.14 -5.02
N TYR A 91 -13.31 13.56 -3.82
CA TYR A 91 -12.62 12.34 -3.44
C TYR A 91 -13.06 11.13 -4.27
N GLU A 92 -14.37 10.94 -4.50
CA GLU A 92 -14.88 9.84 -5.32
C GLU A 92 -14.48 10.00 -6.80
N GLU A 93 -14.42 11.23 -7.31
CA GLU A 93 -13.89 11.53 -8.63
C GLU A 93 -12.39 11.16 -8.71
N LEU A 94 -11.57 11.62 -7.76
CA LEU A 94 -10.14 11.29 -7.68
C LEU A 94 -9.91 9.76 -7.64
N LYS A 95 -10.67 9.06 -6.79
CA LYS A 95 -10.61 7.59 -6.68
C LYS A 95 -10.98 6.92 -7.99
N THR A 96 -12.04 7.40 -8.66
CA THR A 96 -12.49 6.86 -9.95
C THR A 96 -11.45 7.08 -11.05
N SER A 97 -10.86 8.28 -11.11
CA SER A 97 -9.77 8.61 -12.03
C SER A 97 -8.53 7.76 -11.82
N LEU A 98 -8.14 7.52 -10.55
CA LEU A 98 -7.05 6.61 -10.21
C LEU A 98 -7.31 5.19 -10.71
N LYS A 99 -8.54 4.68 -10.52
CA LYS A 99 -8.92 3.34 -11.02
C LYS A 99 -8.79 3.25 -12.54
N PHE A 100 -9.30 4.24 -13.27
CA PHE A 100 -9.20 4.27 -14.73
C PHE A 100 -7.75 4.34 -15.18
N TYR A 101 -6.94 5.22 -14.58
CA TYR A 101 -5.52 5.33 -14.88
C TYR A 101 -4.80 3.99 -14.74
N LEU A 102 -4.94 3.34 -13.58
CA LEU A 102 -4.27 2.07 -13.31
C LEU A 102 -4.76 0.95 -14.22
N GLN A 103 -6.06 0.91 -14.54
CA GLN A 103 -6.60 -0.05 -15.51
C GLN A 103 -5.97 0.15 -16.89
N GLU A 104 -5.88 1.38 -17.39
CA GLU A 104 -5.28 1.66 -18.70
C GLU A 104 -3.78 1.38 -18.73
N GLU A 105 -3.02 1.82 -17.71
CA GLU A 105 -1.57 1.60 -17.61
C GLU A 105 -1.22 0.11 -17.58
N THR A 106 -2.06 -0.71 -16.94
CA THR A 106 -1.79 -2.15 -16.74
C THR A 106 -2.39 -3.07 -17.81
N LYS A 107 -3.15 -2.55 -18.78
CA LYS A 107 -3.74 -3.35 -19.87
C LYS A 107 -2.71 -4.02 -20.78
N ARG A 108 -1.55 -3.39 -20.97
CA ARG A 108 -0.55 -3.89 -21.93
C ARG A 108 -0.05 -5.30 -21.55
N ALA A 109 0.28 -6.09 -22.57
CA ALA A 109 0.98 -7.35 -22.37
C ALA A 109 2.38 -7.08 -21.80
N PHE A 110 2.84 -7.93 -20.88
CA PHE A 110 4.20 -7.89 -20.37
C PHE A 110 4.73 -9.31 -20.17
N GLY A 111 6.04 -9.47 -20.31
CA GLY A 111 6.77 -10.70 -20.06
C GLY A 111 8.12 -10.31 -19.51
N PRO A 112 8.29 -10.27 -18.18
CA PRO A 112 9.53 -9.78 -17.59
C PRO A 112 10.69 -10.71 -17.92
N SER A 113 11.88 -10.14 -18.06
CA SER A 113 13.12 -10.91 -18.20
C SER A 113 13.26 -11.92 -17.05
N PRO A 114 13.80 -13.13 -17.27
CA PRO A 114 14.14 -14.05 -16.19
C PRO A 114 15.06 -13.43 -15.11
N GLU A 115 15.84 -12.41 -15.50
CA GLU A 115 16.73 -11.69 -14.58
C GLU A 115 16.01 -10.64 -13.72
N ASN A 116 14.74 -10.32 -14.02
CA ASN A 116 13.98 -9.36 -13.24
C ASN A 116 13.84 -9.86 -11.78
N PRO A 117 14.23 -9.07 -10.77
CA PRO A 117 14.25 -9.54 -9.39
C PRO A 117 12.89 -10.01 -8.87
N ALA A 118 11.80 -9.32 -9.19
CA ALA A 118 10.46 -9.76 -8.81
C ALA A 118 10.06 -11.07 -9.49
N LYS A 119 10.43 -11.27 -10.76
CA LYS A 119 10.21 -12.55 -11.44
C LYS A 119 10.96 -13.68 -10.74
N ARG A 120 12.22 -13.46 -10.34
CA ARG A 120 13.01 -14.44 -9.60
C ARG A 120 12.38 -14.80 -8.26
N VAL A 121 11.85 -13.82 -7.52
CA VAL A 121 11.10 -14.07 -6.27
C VAL A 121 9.91 -14.98 -6.52
N ILE A 122 9.09 -14.67 -7.54
CA ILE A 122 7.94 -15.51 -7.90
C ILE A 122 8.37 -16.92 -8.32
N ASP A 123 9.44 -17.05 -9.10
CA ASP A 123 9.92 -18.36 -9.59
C ASP A 123 10.43 -19.25 -8.46
N GLN A 124 11.07 -18.66 -7.44
CA GLN A 124 11.62 -19.38 -6.29
C GLN A 124 10.58 -19.65 -5.19
N LEU A 125 9.38 -19.06 -5.28
CA LEU A 125 8.35 -19.20 -4.26
C LEU A 125 7.86 -20.68 -4.16
N PRO A 126 7.77 -21.29 -2.97
CA PRO A 126 7.28 -22.67 -2.84
C PRO A 126 5.86 -22.90 -3.40
N ALA A 127 5.59 -24.14 -3.81
CA ALA A 127 4.23 -24.54 -4.17
C ALA A 127 3.33 -24.48 -2.92
N GLY A 128 2.25 -23.69 -2.97
CA GLY A 128 1.34 -23.50 -1.84
C GLY A 128 1.62 -22.27 -0.97
N SER A 129 2.63 -21.44 -1.29
CA SER A 129 2.80 -20.14 -0.64
C SER A 129 1.58 -19.25 -0.80
N LYS A 130 1.41 -18.36 0.17
CA LYS A 130 0.39 -17.30 0.17
C LYS A 130 1.01 -15.98 -0.31
N ILE A 131 0.20 -15.11 -0.88
CA ILE A 131 0.61 -13.82 -1.40
C ILE A 131 -0.37 -12.76 -0.92
N ILE A 132 0.14 -11.71 -0.29
CA ILE A 132 -0.62 -10.52 0.05
C ILE A 132 -0.13 -9.39 -0.85
N SER A 133 -1.06 -8.78 -1.57
CA SER A 133 -0.82 -7.60 -2.40
C SER A 133 -1.43 -6.36 -1.77
N PHE A 134 -0.62 -5.33 -1.65
CA PHE A 134 -1.06 -3.97 -1.35
C PHE A 134 -1.36 -3.16 -2.63
N ASN A 135 -1.12 -3.74 -3.81
CA ASN A 135 -1.43 -3.11 -5.09
C ASN A 135 -2.88 -3.38 -5.48
N TYR A 136 -3.49 -2.44 -6.19
CA TYR A 136 -4.84 -2.60 -6.74
C TYR A 136 -4.88 -3.39 -8.06
N THR A 137 -3.74 -3.45 -8.75
CA THR A 137 -3.63 -3.97 -10.12
C THR A 137 -3.60 -5.49 -10.15
N SER A 138 -3.84 -6.07 -11.34
CA SER A 138 -3.81 -7.53 -11.53
C SER A 138 -2.44 -8.07 -11.98
N ILE A 139 -1.34 -7.33 -11.76
CA ILE A 139 -0.01 -7.67 -12.30
C ILE A 139 0.53 -8.93 -11.62
N ILE A 140 0.33 -9.06 -10.31
CA ILE A 140 0.74 -10.24 -9.54
C ILE A 140 0.00 -11.49 -10.00
N GLU A 141 -1.30 -11.44 -10.27
CA GLU A 141 -2.11 -12.53 -10.81
C GLU A 141 -1.58 -13.00 -12.15
N ARG A 142 -1.29 -12.05 -13.05
CA ARG A 142 -0.80 -12.35 -14.40
C ARG A 142 0.56 -13.04 -14.35
N LEU A 143 1.41 -12.70 -13.38
CA LEU A 143 2.73 -13.31 -13.22
C LEU A 143 2.69 -14.66 -12.50
N THR A 144 1.70 -14.85 -11.64
CA THR A 144 1.55 -16.04 -10.79
C THR A 144 0.57 -17.07 -11.36
N TRP A 145 -0.13 -16.72 -12.45
CA TRP A 145 -1.19 -17.53 -13.05
C TRP A 145 -0.82 -19.00 -13.22
N ASP A 146 0.29 -19.30 -13.93
CA ASP A 146 0.66 -20.69 -14.20
C ASP A 146 1.03 -21.47 -12.94
N LYS A 147 1.53 -20.77 -11.92
CA LYS A 147 2.04 -21.36 -10.67
C LYS A 147 0.94 -21.59 -9.63
N PHE A 148 -0.10 -20.76 -9.64
CA PHE A 148 -1.17 -20.78 -8.64
C PHE A 148 -2.59 -20.92 -9.22
N LYS A 149 -2.74 -21.26 -10.51
CA LYS A 149 -4.06 -21.48 -11.18
C LYS A 149 -4.97 -22.45 -10.42
N ASP A 150 -4.38 -23.47 -9.79
CA ASP A 150 -5.10 -24.52 -9.06
C ASP A 150 -5.28 -24.18 -7.57
N SER A 151 -4.56 -23.15 -7.09
CA SER A 151 -4.57 -22.64 -5.70
C SER A 151 -5.39 -21.35 -5.60
N LYS A 152 -6.60 -21.36 -6.18
CA LYS A 152 -7.56 -20.25 -6.07
C LYS A 152 -7.85 -19.99 -4.58
N GLY A 153 -7.24 -18.95 -4.02
CA GLY A 153 -7.33 -18.62 -2.59
C GLY A 153 -6.00 -18.30 -1.92
N ASN A 154 -4.87 -18.43 -2.61
CA ASN A 154 -3.56 -18.08 -2.06
C ASN A 154 -3.12 -16.64 -2.34
N LEU A 155 -3.97 -15.81 -2.95
CA LEU A 155 -3.68 -14.40 -3.22
C LEU A 155 -4.75 -13.52 -2.60
N LEU A 156 -4.31 -12.55 -1.80
CA LEU A 156 -5.15 -11.60 -1.11
C LEU A 156 -4.74 -10.17 -1.47
N HIS A 157 -5.68 -9.39 -2.01
CA HIS A 157 -5.53 -7.94 -2.07
C HIS A 157 -6.13 -7.32 -0.81
N ILE A 158 -5.29 -6.87 0.12
CA ILE A 158 -5.75 -6.34 1.43
C ILE A 158 -6.61 -5.09 1.25
N HIS A 159 -6.25 -4.25 0.29
CA HIS A 159 -6.95 -3.00 -0.05
C HIS A 159 -7.88 -3.14 -1.25
N GLY A 160 -8.44 -4.34 -1.48
CA GLY A 160 -9.25 -4.60 -2.67
C GLY A 160 -8.47 -4.42 -3.96
N SER A 161 -9.17 -4.47 -5.09
CA SER A 161 -8.56 -4.56 -6.41
C SER A 161 -9.37 -3.86 -7.49
N LEU A 162 -8.78 -3.76 -8.69
CA LEU A 162 -9.46 -3.27 -9.90
C LEU A 162 -10.38 -4.32 -10.55
N ALA A 163 -10.59 -5.47 -9.90
CA ALA A 163 -11.46 -6.52 -10.43
C ALA A 163 -12.92 -6.05 -10.54
N PRO A 164 -13.71 -6.52 -11.52
CA PRO A 164 -15.08 -6.01 -11.76
C PRO A 164 -16.05 -6.15 -10.57
N SER A 165 -15.82 -7.12 -9.69
CA SER A 165 -16.64 -7.38 -8.50
C SER A 165 -16.03 -6.83 -7.20
N ASP A 166 -14.96 -6.04 -7.30
CA ASP A 166 -14.21 -5.50 -6.17
C ASP A 166 -14.09 -3.98 -6.31
N ASP A 167 -13.60 -3.33 -5.26
CA ASP A 167 -13.28 -1.92 -5.28
C ASP A 167 -12.01 -1.63 -4.48
N ILE A 168 -11.32 -0.55 -4.83
CA ILE A 168 -10.09 -0.17 -4.13
C ILE A 168 -10.42 0.44 -2.77
N VAL A 169 -9.65 0.06 -1.76
CA VAL A 169 -9.63 0.66 -0.43
C VAL A 169 -8.57 1.74 -0.43
N PHE A 170 -8.96 2.89 -0.97
CA PHE A 170 -8.17 4.11 -1.02
C PHE A 170 -8.61 5.01 0.12
N GLY A 171 -7.68 5.63 0.86
CA GLY A 171 -8.04 6.48 1.99
C GLY A 171 -7.01 6.47 3.11
N VAL A 172 -7.44 6.71 4.34
CA VAL A 172 -6.53 6.89 5.48
C VAL A 172 -6.74 5.84 6.57
N GLU A 173 -5.70 5.61 7.37
CA GLU A 173 -5.73 4.71 8.53
C GLU A 173 -6.61 5.24 9.66
N ASP A 174 -7.01 4.33 10.56
CA ASP A 174 -7.86 4.63 11.72
C ASP A 174 -7.20 5.61 12.70
N SER A 175 -5.87 5.70 12.68
CA SER A 175 -5.09 6.65 13.50
C SER A 175 -5.19 8.09 13.01
N ALA A 176 -5.65 8.32 11.77
CA ALA A 176 -5.86 9.66 11.23
C ALA A 176 -6.93 10.40 12.03
N LYS A 177 -6.66 11.66 12.37
CA LYS A 177 -7.61 12.51 13.11
C LYS A 177 -8.45 13.31 12.13
N LEU A 178 -9.55 12.71 11.67
CA LEU A 178 -10.47 13.33 10.73
C LEU A 178 -11.64 14.04 11.42
N SER A 179 -12.23 15.00 10.71
CA SER A 179 -13.57 15.53 11.03
C SER A 179 -14.63 14.44 10.87
N LYS A 180 -15.72 14.52 11.64
CA LYS A 180 -16.81 13.53 11.60
C LYS A 180 -17.44 13.43 10.20
N GLU A 181 -17.50 14.55 9.51
CA GLU A 181 -18.06 14.73 8.18
C GLU A 181 -17.24 13.97 7.11
N HIS A 182 -15.95 13.75 7.38
CA HIS A 182 -14.99 13.10 6.47
C HIS A 182 -14.74 11.63 6.79
N VAL A 183 -15.64 10.98 7.55
CA VAL A 183 -15.54 9.55 7.93
C VAL A 183 -15.42 8.60 6.72
N PHE A 184 -15.84 9.04 5.54
CA PHE A 184 -15.75 8.28 4.29
C PHE A 184 -14.31 8.00 3.83
N LEU A 185 -13.32 8.75 4.35
CA LEU A 185 -11.91 8.53 4.04
C LEU A 185 -11.30 7.36 4.81
N TYR A 186 -11.89 6.90 5.92
CA TYR A 186 -11.30 5.81 6.69
C TYR A 186 -11.36 4.51 5.89
N LYS A 187 -10.21 3.84 5.74
CA LYS A 187 -10.13 2.52 5.08
C LYS A 187 -11.03 1.49 5.75
N ALA A 188 -11.16 1.52 7.09
CA ALA A 188 -12.05 0.64 7.86
C ALA A 188 -13.55 0.78 7.50
N HIS A 189 -13.95 1.87 6.84
CA HIS A 189 -15.31 2.04 6.33
C HIS A 189 -15.58 1.18 5.08
N SER A 190 -14.53 0.71 4.38
CA SER A 190 -14.68 -0.12 3.18
C SER A 190 -14.92 -1.58 3.52
N ARG A 191 -16.00 -2.15 2.96
CA ARG A 191 -16.27 -3.60 3.00
C ARG A 191 -15.26 -4.45 2.21
N HIS A 192 -14.43 -3.82 1.39
CA HIS A 192 -13.43 -4.47 0.54
C HIS A 192 -12.10 -4.68 1.27
N LEU A 193 -11.95 -4.14 2.48
CA LEU A 193 -10.78 -4.31 3.33
C LEU A 193 -10.76 -5.72 3.94
N LYS A 194 -9.68 -6.47 3.69
CA LYS A 194 -9.56 -7.90 4.08
C LYS A 194 -8.59 -8.13 5.25
N VAL A 195 -8.77 -7.36 6.32
CA VAL A 195 -7.88 -7.35 7.50
C VAL A 195 -7.83 -8.67 8.28
N GLN A 196 -8.95 -9.40 8.36
CA GLN A 196 -8.98 -10.67 9.12
C GLN A 196 -8.09 -11.73 8.45
N GLU A 197 -8.30 -11.98 7.16
CA GLU A 197 -7.53 -12.96 6.40
C GLU A 197 -6.05 -12.56 6.29
N PHE A 198 -5.78 -11.25 6.13
CA PHE A 198 -4.42 -10.71 6.22
C PHE A 198 -3.76 -11.09 7.55
N SER A 199 -4.43 -10.81 8.68
CA SER A 199 -3.90 -11.07 10.02
C SER A 199 -3.63 -12.56 10.23
N ASP A 200 -4.55 -13.41 9.80
CA ASP A 200 -4.41 -14.87 9.94
C ASP A 200 -3.20 -15.39 9.14
N TRP A 201 -3.02 -14.91 7.90
CA TRP A 201 -1.89 -15.31 7.05
C TRP A 201 -0.55 -14.76 7.56
N LEU A 202 -0.53 -13.51 8.05
CA LEU A 202 0.67 -12.90 8.59
C LEU A 202 1.15 -13.64 9.85
N ASN A 203 0.23 -14.00 10.74
CA ASN A 203 0.58 -14.65 12.01
C ASN A 203 0.85 -16.15 11.89
N SER A 204 0.42 -16.81 10.81
CA SER A 204 0.70 -18.23 10.56
C SER A 204 2.01 -18.48 9.80
N ALA A 205 2.53 -17.47 9.12
CA ALA A 205 3.71 -17.60 8.27
C ALA A 205 4.99 -17.84 9.10
N GLU A 206 5.76 -18.84 8.70
CA GLU A 206 7.10 -19.11 9.24
C GLU A 206 8.17 -18.32 8.48
N ARG A 207 7.92 -18.02 7.20
CA ARG A 207 8.78 -17.22 6.34
C ARG A 207 8.00 -16.13 5.64
N ILE A 208 8.43 -14.90 5.76
CA ILE A 208 7.79 -13.73 5.14
C ILE A 208 8.77 -13.00 4.25
N ILE A 209 8.42 -12.86 2.98
CA ILE A 209 9.20 -12.13 1.98
C ILE A 209 8.48 -10.83 1.68
N PHE A 210 9.17 -9.70 1.81
CA PHE A 210 8.68 -8.38 1.42
C PHE A 210 9.35 -7.94 0.14
N TYR A 211 8.56 -7.67 -0.91
CA TYR A 211 9.08 -7.17 -2.19
C TYR A 211 8.32 -5.94 -2.67
N GLY A 212 9.04 -4.85 -2.92
CA GLY A 212 8.44 -3.62 -3.43
C GLY A 212 7.44 -2.97 -2.47
N TYR A 213 7.43 -3.37 -1.20
CA TYR A 213 6.63 -2.81 -0.13
C TYR A 213 7.54 -2.04 0.81
N SER A 214 7.25 -0.75 1.04
CA SER A 214 8.11 0.15 1.80
C SER A 214 7.92 0.09 3.31
N LEU A 215 6.92 -0.64 3.82
CA LEU A 215 6.48 -0.57 5.22
C LEU A 215 6.23 0.91 5.65
N GLY A 216 5.73 1.73 4.73
CA GLY A 216 5.45 3.14 4.98
C GLY A 216 4.45 3.35 6.11
N ASP A 217 4.36 4.58 6.62
CA ASP A 217 3.52 4.93 7.78
C ASP A 217 2.04 4.57 7.55
N THR A 218 1.59 4.71 6.32
CA THR A 218 0.31 4.21 5.82
C THR A 218 0.35 2.68 5.87
N ASP A 219 -0.57 2.05 6.63
CA ASP A 219 -0.67 0.61 6.92
C ASP A 219 0.13 0.07 8.11
N HIS A 220 0.87 0.91 8.86
CA HIS A 220 1.60 0.48 10.07
C HIS A 220 0.75 -0.30 11.08
N GLN A 221 -0.53 0.09 11.20
CA GLN A 221 -1.45 -0.53 12.15
C GLN A 221 -1.60 -2.04 11.95
N TYR A 222 -1.39 -2.54 10.73
CA TYR A 222 -1.47 -3.97 10.43
C TYR A 222 -0.24 -4.74 10.92
N PHE A 223 0.93 -4.10 10.95
CA PHE A 223 2.22 -4.72 11.24
C PHE A 223 2.72 -4.48 12.67
N GLU A 224 2.27 -3.42 13.34
CA GLU A 224 2.79 -3.00 14.65
C GLU A 224 2.73 -4.14 15.69
N LYS A 225 1.55 -4.77 15.84
CA LYS A 225 1.39 -5.88 16.80
C LYS A 225 2.26 -7.08 16.45
N PHE A 226 2.39 -7.37 15.15
CA PHE A 226 3.20 -8.47 14.65
C PHE A 226 4.68 -8.27 14.97
N PHE A 227 5.29 -7.14 14.58
CA PHE A 227 6.70 -6.88 14.86
C PHE A 227 7.00 -6.75 16.36
N ARG A 228 6.08 -6.18 17.15
CA ARG A 228 6.21 -6.15 18.61
C ARG A 228 6.26 -7.56 19.21
N LYS A 229 5.42 -8.48 18.72
CA LYS A 229 5.43 -9.90 19.15
C LYS A 229 6.75 -10.60 18.77
N LEU A 230 7.30 -10.34 17.60
CA LEU A 230 8.59 -10.89 17.18
C LEU A 230 9.77 -10.43 18.05
N CYS A 231 9.59 -9.35 18.82
CA CYS A 231 10.57 -8.85 19.79
C CYS A 231 10.34 -9.32 21.23
N SER A 232 9.35 -10.20 21.47
CA SER A 232 9.01 -10.73 22.80
C SER A 232 9.51 -12.17 23.01
N ASP A 233 9.52 -12.62 24.27
CA ASP A 233 9.93 -13.98 24.64
C ASP A 233 8.93 -15.06 24.19
N ASP A 234 7.63 -14.74 24.12
CA ASP A 234 6.54 -15.63 23.66
C ASP A 234 6.41 -15.69 22.12
N ARG A 235 7.53 -15.52 21.41
CA ARG A 235 7.52 -15.41 19.94
C ARG A 235 7.39 -16.77 19.24
N THR A 236 6.89 -16.70 18.01
CA THR A 236 7.13 -17.71 16.98
C THR A 236 8.33 -17.29 16.15
N TYR A 237 9.35 -18.15 16.05
CA TYR A 237 10.50 -17.89 15.18
C TYR A 237 10.01 -17.67 13.75
N THR A 238 10.40 -16.55 13.14
CA THR A 238 9.99 -16.19 11.77
C THR A 238 11.22 -15.79 10.97
N GLU A 239 11.35 -16.29 9.75
CA GLU A 239 12.32 -15.79 8.76
C GLU A 239 11.72 -14.58 8.03
N LEU A 240 12.40 -13.44 8.06
CA LEU A 240 12.00 -12.21 7.37
C LEU A 240 13.01 -11.90 6.27
N VAL A 241 12.54 -11.76 5.03
CA VAL A 241 13.37 -11.41 3.88
C VAL A 241 12.86 -10.11 3.28
N PHE A 242 13.69 -9.07 3.24
CA PHE A 242 13.33 -7.77 2.70
C PHE A 242 14.13 -7.45 1.45
N TYR A 243 13.43 -7.21 0.33
CA TYR A 243 14.04 -6.70 -0.89
C TYR A 243 14.02 -5.17 -0.90
N TYR A 244 15.16 -4.54 -1.23
CA TYR A 244 15.30 -3.08 -1.32
C TYR A 244 16.04 -2.69 -2.60
N TYR A 245 15.74 -1.49 -3.12
CA TYR A 245 16.27 -1.05 -4.42
C TYR A 245 17.58 -0.28 -4.31
N ASP A 246 17.66 0.73 -3.46
CA ASP A 246 18.85 1.57 -3.27
C ASP A 246 19.13 1.84 -1.79
N GLN A 247 20.19 2.60 -1.51
CA GLN A 247 20.58 2.93 -0.13
C GLN A 247 19.48 3.74 0.58
N SER A 248 18.82 4.67 -0.10
CA SER A 248 17.74 5.46 0.49
C SER A 248 16.54 4.60 0.87
N SER A 249 16.20 3.63 0.03
CA SER A 249 15.15 2.62 0.29
C SER A 249 15.53 1.72 1.47
N TYR A 250 16.79 1.31 1.56
CA TYR A 250 17.31 0.53 2.68
C TYR A 250 17.24 1.31 4.00
N ASP A 251 17.73 2.56 4.01
CA ASP A 251 17.72 3.40 5.21
C ASP A 251 16.28 3.67 5.68
N ASN A 252 15.36 3.90 4.74
CA ASN A 252 13.93 4.03 5.04
C ASN A 252 13.36 2.74 5.65
N LEU A 253 13.64 1.58 5.07
CA LEU A 253 13.22 0.28 5.60
C LEU A 253 13.74 0.06 7.04
N ILE A 254 15.02 0.35 7.30
CA ILE A 254 15.60 0.24 8.65
C ILE A 254 14.90 1.18 9.63
N TRP A 255 14.61 2.42 9.21
CA TRP A 255 13.84 3.36 10.01
C TRP A 255 12.44 2.82 10.33
N GLN A 256 11.74 2.26 9.33
CA GLN A 256 10.40 1.69 9.53
C GLN A 256 10.41 0.51 10.49
N LEU A 257 11.37 -0.41 10.36
CA LEU A 257 11.55 -1.51 11.31
C LEU A 257 11.88 -1.00 12.72
N GLN A 258 12.68 0.06 12.85
CA GLN A 258 12.96 0.69 14.14
C GLN A 258 11.67 1.22 14.79
N MET A 259 10.76 1.81 14.02
CA MET A 259 9.47 2.30 14.52
C MET A 259 8.50 1.15 14.87
N LEU A 260 8.32 0.19 13.97
CA LEU A 260 7.41 -0.95 14.14
C LEU A 260 7.81 -1.87 15.31
N THR A 261 9.11 -1.96 15.61
CA THR A 261 9.62 -2.71 16.76
C THR A 261 9.62 -1.89 18.05
N ASN A 262 9.16 -0.63 18.02
CA ASN A 262 9.21 0.29 19.16
C ASN A 262 10.65 0.44 19.70
N HIS A 263 11.56 0.72 18.78
CA HIS A 263 13.00 0.91 18.99
C HIS A 263 13.75 -0.34 19.49
N LYS A 264 13.27 -1.54 19.16
CA LYS A 264 13.86 -2.83 19.56
C LYS A 264 14.43 -3.63 18.39
N LEU A 265 14.92 -2.97 17.34
CA LEU A 265 15.43 -3.62 16.14
C LEU A 265 16.53 -4.66 16.43
N THR A 266 17.43 -4.40 17.37
CA THR A 266 18.46 -5.37 17.79
C THR A 266 17.85 -6.64 18.38
N GLN A 267 16.75 -6.53 19.14
CA GLN A 267 16.04 -7.72 19.64
C GLN A 267 15.44 -8.48 18.47
N LEU A 268 14.77 -7.80 17.52
CA LEU A 268 14.23 -8.45 16.32
C LEU A 268 15.32 -9.28 15.60
N GLN A 269 16.51 -8.71 15.40
CA GLN A 269 17.65 -9.35 14.73
C GLN A 269 18.26 -10.54 15.49
N ILE A 270 18.31 -10.48 16.83
CA ILE A 270 18.83 -11.59 17.66
C ILE A 270 17.82 -12.74 17.69
N LEU A 271 16.53 -12.41 17.72
CA LEU A 271 15.46 -13.34 18.01
C LEU A 271 14.91 -14.04 16.76
N ASN A 272 15.14 -13.49 15.57
CA ASN A 272 14.61 -13.94 14.28
C ASN A 272 15.72 -13.97 13.22
N LYS A 273 15.51 -14.71 12.12
CA LYS A 273 16.40 -14.61 10.95
C LYS A 273 15.90 -13.49 10.06
N ILE A 274 16.77 -12.52 9.78
CA ILE A 274 16.46 -11.39 8.91
C ILE A 274 17.48 -11.33 7.80
N GLU A 275 17.01 -11.24 6.56
CA GLU A 275 17.84 -11.06 5.37
C GLU A 275 17.40 -9.81 4.61
N PHE A 276 18.37 -9.03 4.16
CA PHE A 276 18.15 -7.85 3.31
C PHE A 276 18.82 -8.11 1.95
N ILE A 277 18.05 -8.01 0.87
CA ILE A 277 18.50 -8.34 -0.48
C ILE A 277 18.37 -7.10 -1.37
N ASN A 278 19.48 -6.64 -1.93
CA ASN A 278 19.47 -5.57 -2.92
C ASN A 278 18.94 -6.08 -4.27
N CYS A 279 17.98 -5.37 -4.86
CA CYS A 279 17.42 -5.64 -6.18
C CYS A 279 17.73 -4.59 -7.27
N SER A 280 18.56 -3.58 -7.01
CA SER A 280 19.15 -2.79 -8.10
C SER A 280 20.03 -3.69 -8.96
N MET A 281 19.69 -3.80 -10.25
CA MET A 281 20.57 -4.38 -11.27
C MET A 281 21.58 -3.35 -11.77
#